data_AF-A0A4P8WGW1-F1
#
_entry.id   AF-A0A4P8WGW1-F1
#
_cell.length_a   1.000
_cell.length_b   1.000
_cell.length_c   1.000
_cell.angle_alpha   90.00
_cell.angle_beta   90.00
_cell.angle_gamma   90.00
#
_symmetry.space_group_name_H-M   'P 1'
#
loop_
_entity.id
_entity.type
_entity.pdbx_description
1 polymer ?
#
loop_
_entity_poly.entity_id
_entity_poly.type
_entity_poly.pdbx_seq_one_letter_code
_entity_poly.pdbx_strand_id
1 'polypeptide(L)'
;MTTDDQYKLFGVYVSEHVFDALESHLYEAAGVVDYDDYFDGTDAVPAGDPGADATDRLVSDVVADFADLYDEADFEAARAVASDAFVLAHLAAEPQTVTRARERFQAAATIQETDSRTVHTAILSAYLARENGTGLEDQ
;
A
#
# COMPACT_ATOMS: atom_id res chain seq x y z
N MET A 1 11.37 -4.33 29.20
CA MET A 1 10.45 -3.98 28.10
C MET A 1 11.28 -3.25 27.08
N THR A 2 11.79 -3.96 26.08
CA THR A 2 12.61 -3.38 24.99
C THR A 2 12.72 -4.46 23.93
N THR A 3 11.74 -4.54 23.04
CA THR A 3 11.87 -5.31 21.81
C THR A 3 11.34 -4.41 20.71
N ASP A 4 12.22 -3.64 20.10
CA ASP A 4 12.17 -3.40 18.66
C ASP A 4 10.78 -3.01 18.11
N ASP A 5 10.17 -1.96 18.67
CA ASP A 5 8.94 -1.35 18.16
C ASP A 5 9.34 -0.49 16.93
N GLN A 6 9.78 -1.17 15.88
CA GLN A 6 10.21 -0.53 14.64
C GLN A 6 9.44 -1.11 13.47
N TYR A 7 8.92 -0.20 12.65
CA TYR A 7 8.33 -0.54 11.38
C TYR A 7 9.42 -0.89 10.38
N LYS A 8 9.13 -1.92 9.60
CA LYS A 8 9.97 -2.34 8.49
C LYS A 8 9.46 -1.71 7.21
N LEU A 9 10.36 -1.03 6.50
CA LEU A 9 10.04 -0.47 5.19
C LEU A 9 10.07 -1.55 4.11
N PHE A 10 9.09 -1.50 3.22
CA PHE A 10 9.09 -2.27 1.99
C PHE A 10 8.51 -1.46 0.83
N GLY A 11 9.13 -1.65 -0.33
CA GLY A 11 8.70 -0.98 -1.55
C GLY A 11 7.62 -1.77 -2.29
N VAL A 12 6.57 -1.07 -2.72
CA VAL A 12 5.58 -1.56 -3.69
C VAL A 12 5.61 -0.66 -4.91
N TYR A 13 5.51 -1.26 -6.08
CA TYR A 13 5.44 -0.51 -7.33
C TYR A 13 4.00 -0.31 -7.73
N VAL A 14 3.58 0.93 -7.88
CA VAL A 14 2.21 1.34 -8.19
C VAL A 14 2.19 2.27 -9.40
N SER A 15 1.06 2.38 -10.09
CA SER A 15 0.91 3.42 -11.11
C SER A 15 0.93 4.81 -10.48
N GLU A 16 1.30 5.83 -11.26
CA GLU A 16 1.34 7.23 -10.82
C GLU A 16 0.01 7.69 -10.17
N HIS A 17 -1.13 7.30 -10.75
CA HIS A 17 -2.45 7.61 -10.18
C HIS A 17 -2.68 6.98 -8.80
N VAL A 18 -2.24 5.73 -8.60
CA VAL A 18 -2.36 5.06 -7.29
C VAL A 18 -1.39 5.68 -6.29
N PHE A 19 -0.21 6.13 -6.73
CA PHE A 19 0.72 6.86 -5.89
C PHE A 19 0.13 8.20 -5.41
N ASP A 20 -0.46 8.99 -6.29
CA ASP A 20 -1.12 10.26 -5.94
C ASP A 20 -2.29 10.07 -4.97
N ALA A 21 -3.10 9.02 -5.18
CA ALA A 21 -4.17 8.65 -4.26
C ALA A 21 -3.64 8.20 -2.89
N LEU A 22 -2.51 7.48 -2.86
CA LEU A 22 -1.85 7.07 -1.62
C LEU A 22 -1.27 8.28 -0.87
N GLU A 23 -0.63 9.22 -1.58
CA GLU A 23 -0.12 10.46 -1.00
C GLU A 23 -1.27 11.28 -0.37
N SER A 24 -2.37 11.44 -1.11
CA SER A 24 -3.56 12.13 -0.60
C SER A 24 -4.11 11.45 0.65
N HIS A 25 -4.23 10.12 0.64
CA HIS A 25 -4.70 9.36 1.79
C HIS A 25 -3.79 9.54 3.02
N LEU A 26 -2.46 9.49 2.84
CA LEU A 26 -1.50 9.68 3.94
C LEU A 26 -1.47 11.12 4.46
N TYR A 27 -1.65 12.11 3.58
CA TYR A 27 -1.83 13.50 3.97
C TYR A 27 -3.08 13.67 4.84
N GLU A 28 -4.22 13.09 4.44
CA GLU A 28 -5.46 13.17 5.21
C GLU A 28 -5.39 12.40 6.53
N ALA A 29 -4.78 11.22 6.53
CA ALA A 29 -4.72 10.34 7.70
C ALA A 29 -3.69 10.81 8.75
N ALA A 30 -2.53 11.29 8.31
CA ALA A 30 -1.38 11.54 9.17
C ALA A 30 -0.68 12.89 8.93
N GLY A 31 -1.13 13.68 7.97
CA GLY A 31 -0.48 14.95 7.62
C GLY A 31 0.88 14.77 6.97
N VAL A 32 1.13 13.62 6.33
CA VAL A 32 2.36 13.35 5.58
C VAL A 32 2.40 14.27 4.36
N VAL A 33 3.48 15.04 4.22
CA VAL A 33 3.75 15.93 3.09
C VAL A 33 5.01 15.44 2.40
N ASP A 34 5.07 15.54 1.07
CA ASP A 34 6.17 15.05 0.24
C ASP A 34 6.42 13.55 0.46
N TYR A 35 5.41 12.72 0.19
CA TYR A 35 5.45 11.28 0.49
C TYR A 35 6.60 10.55 -0.23
N ASP A 36 6.94 10.99 -1.45
CA ASP A 36 8.05 10.45 -2.24
C ASP A 36 9.39 10.43 -1.48
N ASP A 37 9.68 11.49 -0.70
CA ASP A 37 10.94 11.64 0.06
C ASP A 37 10.78 11.23 1.54
N TYR A 38 9.55 11.05 2.02
CA TYR A 38 9.23 10.89 3.44
C TYR A 38 10.00 9.74 4.13
N PHE A 39 10.22 8.63 3.42
CA PHE A 39 10.97 7.48 3.93
C PHE A 39 12.39 7.35 3.34
N ASP A 40 12.84 8.30 2.51
CA ASP A 40 14.12 8.19 1.83
C ASP A 40 15.29 8.12 2.82
N GLY A 41 16.26 7.25 2.54
CA GLY A 41 17.47 7.09 3.36
C GLY A 41 17.27 6.38 4.71
N THR A 42 16.10 5.78 4.98
CA THR A 42 15.84 5.01 6.20
C THR A 42 15.47 3.54 5.88
N ASP A 43 16.02 2.59 6.64
CA ASP A 43 15.67 1.16 6.50
C ASP A 43 14.57 0.71 7.47
N ALA A 44 14.40 1.45 8.57
CA ALA A 44 13.42 1.18 9.61
C ALA A 44 12.99 2.50 10.27
N VAL A 45 11.72 2.55 10.68
CA VAL A 45 11.11 3.74 11.28
C VAL A 45 10.67 3.40 12.71
N PRO A 46 11.00 4.21 13.73
CA PRO A 46 10.53 3.95 15.09
C PRO A 46 9.00 4.04 15.17
N ALA A 47 8.39 3.23 16.03
CA ALA A 47 6.97 3.33 16.34
C ALA A 47 6.62 4.70 16.93
N GLY A 48 5.40 5.19 16.61
CA GLY A 48 4.96 6.53 16.95
C GLY A 48 5.28 7.59 15.89
N ASP A 49 5.87 7.19 14.75
CA ASP A 49 5.92 8.04 13.56
C ASP A 49 4.54 8.03 12.88
N PRO A 50 3.89 9.20 12.73
CA PRO A 50 2.50 9.25 12.24
C PRO A 50 2.36 8.71 10.81
N GLY A 51 3.36 8.91 9.95
CA GLY A 51 3.35 8.34 8.60
C GLY A 51 3.51 6.83 8.62
N ALA A 52 4.40 6.30 9.45
CA ALA A 52 4.61 4.86 9.58
C ALA A 52 3.42 4.14 10.20
N ASP A 53 2.81 4.72 11.24
CA ASP A 53 1.56 4.23 11.85
C ASP A 53 0.41 4.19 10.83
N ALA A 54 0.29 5.22 9.98
CA ALA A 54 -0.72 5.27 8.93
C ALA A 54 -0.48 4.22 7.84
N THR A 55 0.76 4.05 7.37
CA THR A 55 1.08 2.99 6.40
C THR A 55 0.92 1.60 6.99
N ASP A 56 1.23 1.40 8.27
CA ASP A 56 1.07 0.11 8.93
C ASP A 56 -0.40 -0.29 9.02
N ARG A 57 -1.26 0.67 9.38
CA ARG A 57 -2.71 0.48 9.39
C ARG A 57 -3.23 0.14 8.00
N LEU A 58 -2.83 0.91 6.98
CA LEU A 58 -3.20 0.64 5.59
C LEU A 58 -2.80 -0.77 5.15
N VAL A 59 -1.56 -1.19 5.40
CA VAL A 59 -1.10 -2.53 5.00
C VAL A 59 -1.81 -3.61 5.81
N SER A 60 -2.08 -3.36 7.08
CA SER A 60 -2.84 -4.29 7.93
C SER A 60 -4.26 -4.49 7.41
N ASP A 61 -4.94 -3.42 7.02
CA ASP A 61 -6.29 -3.48 6.44
C ASP A 61 -6.27 -4.17 5.06
N VAL A 62 -5.29 -3.86 4.20
CA VAL A 62 -5.09 -4.57 2.92
C VAL A 62 -4.87 -6.06 3.13
N VAL A 63 -4.12 -6.46 4.16
CA VAL A 63 -3.87 -7.87 4.49
C VAL A 63 -5.11 -8.55 5.06
N ALA A 64 -5.90 -7.85 5.88
CA ALA A 64 -7.12 -8.35 6.48
C ALA A 64 -8.21 -8.58 5.42
N ASP A 65 -8.45 -7.58 4.59
CA ASP A 65 -9.51 -7.56 3.57
C ASP A 65 -9.01 -8.04 2.19
N PHE A 66 -7.84 -8.69 2.13
CA PHE A 66 -7.19 -9.03 0.87
C PHE A 66 -8.07 -9.84 -0.09
N ALA A 67 -8.91 -10.73 0.44
CA ALA A 67 -9.79 -11.56 -0.39
C ALA A 67 -10.84 -10.71 -1.11
N ASP A 68 -11.51 -9.81 -0.37
CA ASP A 68 -12.51 -8.90 -0.93
C ASP A 68 -11.85 -7.92 -1.92
N LEU A 69 -10.70 -7.35 -1.54
CA LEU A 69 -9.93 -6.46 -2.42
C LEU A 69 -9.46 -7.17 -3.70
N TYR A 70 -9.13 -8.45 -3.63
CA TYR A 70 -8.74 -9.24 -4.79
C TYR A 70 -9.91 -9.45 -5.76
N ASP A 71 -11.13 -9.68 -5.24
CA ASP A 71 -12.33 -9.80 -6.07
C ASP A 71 -12.74 -8.45 -6.69
N GLU A 72 -12.53 -7.33 -5.98
CA GLU A 72 -12.83 -5.97 -6.44
C GLU A 72 -11.76 -5.38 -7.38
N ALA A 73 -10.53 -5.90 -7.34
CA ALA A 73 -9.40 -5.34 -8.06
C ALA A 73 -9.52 -5.47 -9.58
N ASP A 74 -9.36 -4.33 -10.26
CA ASP A 74 -9.30 -4.27 -11.72
C ASP A 74 -7.88 -4.59 -12.23
N PHE A 75 -7.58 -5.89 -12.30
CA PHE A 75 -6.29 -6.37 -12.80
C PHE A 75 -6.06 -6.07 -14.29
N GLU A 76 -7.14 -5.92 -15.08
CA GLU A 76 -7.03 -5.59 -16.49
C GLU A 76 -6.56 -4.15 -16.69
N ALA A 77 -7.16 -3.20 -15.97
CA ALA A 77 -6.73 -1.82 -15.93
C ALA A 77 -5.27 -1.69 -15.45
N ALA A 78 -4.91 -2.40 -14.38
CA ALA A 78 -3.53 -2.41 -13.89
C ALA A 78 -2.54 -2.99 -14.90
N ARG A 79 -2.94 -3.98 -15.70
CA ARG A 79 -2.09 -4.59 -16.74
C ARG A 79 -1.91 -3.66 -17.96
N ALA A 80 -2.82 -2.73 -18.18
CA ALA A 80 -2.73 -1.74 -19.25
C ALA A 80 -1.74 -0.60 -18.94
N VAL A 81 -1.28 -0.48 -17.69
CA VAL A 81 -0.27 0.50 -17.28
C VAL A 81 1.05 0.22 -18.00
N ALA A 82 1.66 1.27 -18.57
CA ALA A 82 2.93 1.15 -19.26
C ALA A 82 4.04 0.74 -18.28
N SER A 83 4.96 -0.11 -18.72
CA SER A 83 6.04 -0.66 -17.87
C SER A 83 6.97 0.39 -17.22
N ASP A 84 7.01 1.61 -17.77
CA ASP A 84 7.81 2.75 -17.29
C ASP A 84 7.00 3.74 -16.43
N ALA A 85 5.68 3.55 -16.31
CA ALA A 85 4.77 4.43 -15.58
C ALA A 85 4.52 3.96 -14.13
N PHE A 86 5.43 3.16 -13.58
CA PHE A 86 5.35 2.68 -12.20
C PHE A 86 6.29 3.48 -11.31
N VAL A 87 5.77 3.90 -10.15
CA VAL A 87 6.48 4.61 -9.09
C VAL A 87 6.69 3.66 -7.92
N LEU A 88 7.84 3.75 -7.26
CA LEU A 88 8.15 3.00 -6.06
C LEU A 88 7.59 3.73 -4.83
N ALA A 89 6.55 3.18 -4.21
CA ALA A 89 6.02 3.67 -2.95
C ALA A 89 6.62 2.88 -1.78
N HIS A 90 7.12 3.59 -0.76
CA HIS A 90 7.65 2.99 0.47
C HIS A 90 6.58 2.93 1.55
N LEU A 91 6.25 1.72 2.01
CA LEU A 91 5.28 1.51 3.08
C LEU A 91 6.00 0.97 4.31
N ALA A 92 5.73 1.56 5.47
CA ALA A 92 6.21 1.06 6.75
C ALA A 92 5.12 0.20 7.38
N ALA A 93 5.45 -1.02 7.81
CA ALA A 93 4.52 -1.87 8.53
C ALA A 93 5.26 -2.81 9.49
N GLU A 94 4.54 -3.40 10.44
CA GLU A 94 5.12 -4.39 11.34
C GLU A 94 5.77 -5.53 10.54
N PRO A 95 6.92 -6.08 10.96
CA PRO A 95 7.63 -7.10 10.19
C PRO A 95 6.78 -8.33 9.81
N GLN A 96 5.83 -8.71 10.67
CA GLN A 96 4.89 -9.80 10.40
C GLN A 96 3.84 -9.41 9.37
N THR A 97 3.33 -8.18 9.43
CA THR A 97 2.39 -7.61 8.45
C THR A 97 3.04 -7.51 7.08
N VAL A 98 4.29 -7.02 6.99
CA VAL A 98 5.07 -7.01 5.75
C VAL A 98 5.20 -8.41 5.15
N THR A 99 5.50 -9.41 5.99
CA THR A 99 5.63 -10.80 5.53
C THR A 99 4.32 -11.31 4.96
N ARG A 100 3.20 -11.12 5.68
CA ARG A 100 1.86 -11.53 5.24
C ARG A 100 1.41 -10.84 3.96
N ALA A 101 1.72 -9.55 3.80
CA ALA A 101 1.43 -8.79 2.60
C ALA A 101 2.18 -9.35 1.40
N ARG A 102 3.50 -9.58 1.54
CA ARG A 102 4.34 -10.16 0.49
C ARG A 102 3.85 -11.55 0.06
N GLU A 103 3.51 -12.41 1.01
CA GLU A 103 2.97 -13.74 0.71
C GLU A 103 1.67 -13.67 -0.10
N ARG A 104 0.75 -12.77 0.29
CA ARG A 104 -0.52 -12.55 -0.42
C ARG A 104 -0.30 -11.98 -1.83
N PHE A 105 0.52 -10.94 -1.98
CA PHE A 105 0.84 -10.37 -3.28
C PHE A 105 1.53 -11.39 -4.20
N GLN A 106 2.44 -12.19 -3.67
CA GLN A 106 3.09 -13.26 -4.43
C GLN A 106 2.10 -14.34 -4.86
N ALA A 107 1.19 -14.74 -3.98
CA ALA A 107 0.14 -15.70 -4.31
C ALA A 107 -0.79 -15.15 -5.40
N ALA A 108 -1.26 -13.90 -5.27
CA ALA A 108 -2.09 -13.24 -6.26
C ALA A 108 -1.38 -13.11 -7.63
N ALA A 109 -0.09 -12.73 -7.64
CA ALA A 109 0.69 -12.64 -8.88
C ALA A 109 0.81 -13.99 -9.58
N THR A 110 0.95 -15.07 -8.79
CA THR A 110 0.99 -16.44 -9.32
C THR A 110 -0.35 -16.85 -9.91
N ILE A 111 -1.47 -16.56 -9.23
CA ILE A 111 -2.82 -16.92 -9.68
C ILE A 111 -3.23 -16.13 -10.93
N GLN A 112 -2.91 -14.83 -10.99
CA GLN A 112 -3.21 -13.95 -12.12
C GLN A 112 -2.22 -14.09 -13.29
N GLU A 113 -1.19 -14.92 -13.13
CA GLU A 113 -0.08 -15.09 -14.09
C GLU A 113 0.48 -13.74 -14.55
N THR A 114 0.73 -12.84 -13.59
CA THR A 114 1.14 -11.46 -13.87
C THR A 114 2.28 -11.00 -12.97
N ASP A 115 2.83 -9.83 -13.27
CA ASP A 115 3.91 -9.23 -12.50
C ASP A 115 3.38 -8.63 -11.18
N SER A 116 4.23 -8.61 -10.15
CA SER A 116 3.88 -8.03 -8.85
C SER A 116 3.45 -6.57 -8.94
N ARG A 117 3.97 -5.78 -9.88
CA ARG A 117 3.56 -4.39 -10.16
C ARG A 117 2.07 -4.27 -10.47
N THR A 118 1.56 -5.17 -11.31
CA THR A 118 0.13 -5.23 -11.67
C THR A 118 -0.71 -5.52 -10.43
N VAL A 119 -0.28 -6.49 -9.61
CA VAL A 119 -1.01 -6.86 -8.39
C VAL A 119 -0.99 -5.74 -7.37
N HIS A 120 0.17 -5.15 -7.09
CA HIS A 120 0.29 -4.03 -6.14
C HIS A 120 -0.64 -2.89 -6.56
N THR A 121 -0.60 -2.50 -7.84
CA THR A 121 -1.45 -1.44 -8.39
C THR A 121 -2.93 -1.77 -8.25
N ALA A 122 -3.35 -2.97 -8.67
CA ALA A 122 -4.76 -3.34 -8.67
C ALA A 122 -5.34 -3.40 -7.25
N ILE A 123 -4.63 -4.05 -6.32
CA ILE A 123 -5.09 -4.21 -4.92
C ILE A 123 -5.10 -2.86 -4.19
N LEU A 124 -4.04 -2.05 -4.32
CA LEU A 124 -3.99 -0.74 -3.66
C LEU A 124 -5.00 0.23 -4.27
N SER A 125 -5.22 0.18 -5.58
CA SER A 125 -6.28 0.97 -6.23
C SER A 125 -7.65 0.57 -5.70
N ALA A 126 -7.94 -0.71 -5.53
CA ALA A 126 -9.21 -1.18 -4.97
C ALA A 126 -9.40 -0.70 -3.52
N TYR A 127 -8.37 -0.82 -2.70
CA TYR A 127 -8.40 -0.35 -1.31
C TYR A 127 -8.66 1.16 -1.22
N LEU A 128 -7.90 1.97 -1.96
CA LEU A 128 -8.06 3.42 -1.95
C LEU A 128 -9.41 3.86 -2.54
N ALA A 129 -9.91 3.17 -3.56
CA ALA A 129 -11.25 3.40 -4.10
C ALA A 129 -12.35 3.07 -3.08
N ARG A 130 -12.18 2.00 -2.30
CA ARG A 130 -13.08 1.65 -1.21
C ARG A 130 -13.09 2.74 -0.13
N GLU A 131 -11.93 3.10 0.40
CA GLU A 131 -11.80 4.13 1.44
C GLU A 131 -12.40 5.48 0.98
N ASN A 132 -12.08 5.92 -0.25
CA ASN A 132 -12.62 7.15 -0.82
C ASN A 132 -14.12 7.07 -1.18
N GLY A 133 -14.62 5.86 -1.49
CA GLY A 133 -16.02 5.59 -1.82
C GLY A 133 -16.92 5.54 -0.59
N THR A 134 -16.44 5.01 0.54
CA THR A 134 -17.16 5.03 1.83
C THR A 134 -17.30 6.42 2.46
N GLY A 135 -16.68 7.46 1.89
CA GLY A 135 -16.83 8.85 2.34
C GLY A 135 -18.11 9.57 1.85
N LEU A 136 -18.97 8.92 1.05
CA LEU A 136 -20.17 9.55 0.46
C LEU A 136 -21.52 9.04 0.97
N GLU A 137 -21.55 8.26 2.06
CA GLU A 137 -22.80 7.79 2.69
C GLU A 137 -22.96 8.30 4.14
N ASP A 138 -22.92 9.62 4.35
CA ASP A 138 -23.64 10.26 5.47
C ASP A 138 -23.95 11.73 5.12
N GLN A 139 -25.09 11.96 4.46
CA GLN A 139 -25.78 13.26 4.39
C GLN A 139 -27.12 13.15 5.12
#